data_AF-A0A9P6DBN2-F1
#
_entry.id   AF-A0A9P6DBN2-F1
#
_cell.length_a   1.000
_cell.length_b   1.000
_cell.length_c   1.000
_cell.angle_alpha   90.00
_cell.angle_beta   90.00
_cell.angle_gamma   90.00
#
_symmetry.space_group_name_H-M   'P 1'
#
loop_
_entity.id
_entity.type
_entity.pdbx_description
1 polymer ?
#
loop_
_entity_poly.entity_id
_entity_poly.type
_entity_poly.pdbx_seq_one_letter_code
_entity_poly.pdbx_strand_id
1 'polypeptide(L)'
;MTDQRAFIEIVGTLVFHLIAFYVPCGVYASLEVLFPAFSESHKIQPTGKQPTRSEVLECLKVVLRNQLLSFFLQLGSVYLTSGTRRHPFRFDAKLPGLGEVAFQFVVCILLREVSFYYAHRLLHIPALYPKIHKFHHRFTAPVALAA
;
A
#
# COMPACT_ATOMS: atom_id res chain seq x y z
N MET A 1 -19.74 -11.18 -19.61
CA MET A 1 -19.90 -10.51 -18.30
C MET A 1 -18.75 -10.81 -17.34
N THR A 2 -18.22 -12.05 -17.29
CA THR A 2 -17.05 -12.41 -16.45
C THR A 2 -15.80 -11.61 -16.82
N ASP A 3 -15.51 -11.48 -18.12
CA ASP A 3 -14.32 -10.75 -18.60
C ASP A 3 -14.34 -9.26 -18.26
N GLN A 4 -15.52 -8.63 -18.31
CA GLN A 4 -15.67 -7.21 -17.98
C GLN A 4 -15.47 -6.95 -16.47
N ARG A 5 -15.97 -7.83 -15.60
CA ARG A 5 -15.76 -7.71 -14.14
C ARG A 5 -14.28 -7.89 -13.79
N ALA A 6 -13.64 -8.91 -14.34
CA ALA A 6 -12.22 -9.16 -14.16
C ALA A 6 -11.37 -7.96 -14.67
N PHE A 7 -11.71 -7.41 -15.83
CA PHE A 7 -11.05 -6.23 -16.36
C PHE A 7 -11.18 -5.02 -15.42
N ILE A 8 -12.41 -4.70 -14.99
CA ILE A 8 -12.65 -3.57 -14.07
C ILE A 8 -11.91 -3.78 -12.76
N GLU A 9 -11.91 -5.00 -12.21
CA GLU A 9 -11.18 -5.29 -10.98
C GLU A 9 -9.68 -5.08 -11.17
N ILE A 10 -9.05 -5.75 -12.14
CA ILE A 10 -7.60 -5.72 -12.33
C ILE A 10 -7.12 -4.30 -12.66
N VAL A 11 -7.76 -3.65 -13.62
CA VAL A 11 -7.34 -2.30 -14.06
C VAL A 11 -7.70 -1.27 -13.00
N GLY A 12 -8.90 -1.35 -12.43
CA GLY A 12 -9.37 -0.42 -11.42
C GLY A 12 -8.51 -0.44 -10.16
N THR A 13 -8.20 -1.62 -9.64
CA THR A 13 -7.31 -1.74 -8.46
C THR A 13 -5.89 -1.32 -8.81
N LEU A 14 -5.36 -1.67 -9.98
CA LEU A 14 -4.00 -1.30 -10.38
C LEU A 14 -3.87 0.23 -10.48
N VAL A 15 -4.80 0.89 -11.17
CA VAL A 15 -4.80 2.36 -11.31
C VAL A 15 -4.96 3.02 -9.94
N PHE A 16 -5.92 2.57 -9.13
CA PHE A 16 -6.11 3.10 -7.79
C PHE A 16 -4.85 2.92 -6.94
N HIS A 17 -4.24 1.74 -6.97
CA HIS A 17 -3.02 1.44 -6.24
C HIS A 17 -1.85 2.33 -6.68
N LEU A 18 -1.63 2.46 -7.99
CA LEU A 18 -0.55 3.30 -8.51
C LEU A 18 -0.71 4.77 -8.08
N ILE A 19 -1.94 5.29 -8.14
CA ILE A 19 -2.23 6.66 -7.73
C ILE A 19 -2.09 6.81 -6.20
N ALA A 20 -2.81 5.99 -5.43
CA ALA A 20 -2.89 6.11 -3.98
C ALA A 20 -1.55 5.88 -3.28
N PHE A 21 -0.66 5.08 -3.86
CA PHE A 21 0.67 4.82 -3.29
C PHE A 21 1.73 5.80 -3.82
N TYR A 22 1.89 5.90 -5.14
CA TYR A 22 3.03 6.63 -5.70
C TYR A 22 2.84 8.15 -5.74
N VAL A 23 1.60 8.67 -5.81
CA VAL A 23 1.40 10.13 -5.78
C VAL A 23 1.83 10.71 -4.43
N PRO A 24 1.38 10.20 -3.26
CA PRO A 24 1.89 10.68 -1.98
C PRO A 24 3.40 10.50 -1.83
N CYS A 25 3.96 9.36 -2.24
CA CYS A 25 5.40 9.13 -2.20
C CYS A 25 6.17 10.16 -3.03
N GLY A 26 5.70 10.44 -4.25
CA GLY A 26 6.29 11.44 -5.14
C GLY A 26 6.20 12.85 -4.56
N VAL A 27 5.06 13.22 -3.97
CA VAL A 27 4.88 14.51 -3.29
C VAL A 27 5.92 14.66 -2.18
N TYR A 28 6.01 13.70 -1.24
CA TYR A 28 6.98 13.80 -0.13
C TYR A 28 8.43 13.78 -0.61
N ALA A 29 8.78 12.94 -1.59
CA ALA A 29 10.13 12.91 -2.15
C ALA A 29 10.50 14.22 -2.88
N SER A 30 9.52 14.89 -3.50
CA SER A 30 9.75 16.14 -4.22
C SER A 30 10.06 17.33 -3.32
N LEU A 31 9.61 17.32 -2.05
CA LEU A 31 9.84 18.42 -1.10
C LEU A 31 11.33 18.67 -0.87
N GLU A 32 12.15 17.63 -0.81
CA GLU A 32 13.60 17.76 -0.63
C GLU A 32 14.30 18.40 -1.83
N VAL A 33 13.74 18.23 -3.03
CA VAL A 33 14.33 18.72 -4.28
C VAL A 33 13.84 20.13 -4.61
N LEU A 34 12.53 20.34 -4.50
CA LEU A 34 11.88 21.59 -4.89
C LEU A 34 11.93 22.65 -3.77
N PHE A 35 11.91 22.22 -2.51
CA PHE A 35 11.84 23.10 -1.34
C PHE A 35 12.79 22.66 -0.21
N PRO A 36 14.12 22.58 -0.47
CA PRO A 36 15.09 22.00 0.46
C PRO A 36 15.10 22.68 1.84
N ALA A 37 15.06 24.02 1.90
CA ALA A 37 15.06 24.75 3.18
C ALA A 37 13.78 24.50 4.01
N PHE A 38 12.63 24.37 3.35
CA PHE A 38 11.38 24.00 4.00
C PHE A 38 11.46 22.56 4.51
N SER A 39 11.89 21.62 3.68
CA SER A 39 12.03 20.22 4.09
C SER A 39 12.96 20.06 5.29
N GLU A 40 14.16 20.64 5.24
CA GLU A 40 15.14 20.53 6.35
C GLU A 40 14.64 21.17 7.65
N SER A 41 13.92 22.30 7.59
CA SER A 41 13.38 22.95 8.80
C SER A 41 12.23 22.19 9.48
N HIS A 42 11.59 21.26 8.78
CA HIS A 42 10.46 20.47 9.30
C HIS A 42 10.85 19.01 9.62
N LYS A 43 12.09 18.61 9.35
CA LYS A 43 12.59 17.27 9.69
C LYS A 43 12.84 17.15 11.19
N ILE A 44 12.34 16.07 11.78
CA ILE A 44 12.53 15.75 13.20
C ILE A 44 13.85 14.99 13.42
N GLN A 45 14.20 14.08 12.49
CA GLN A 45 15.40 13.25 12.61
C GLN A 45 16.64 13.99 12.12
N PRO A 46 17.78 13.85 12.83
CA PRO A 46 19.01 14.54 12.48
C PRO A 46 19.53 14.09 11.10
N THR A 47 20.30 14.95 10.43
CA THR A 47 20.81 14.72 9.06
C THR A 47 21.53 13.38 8.91
N GLY A 48 22.29 12.93 9.91
CA GLY A 48 22.98 11.63 9.88
C GLY A 48 22.08 10.39 9.93
N LYS A 49 20.77 10.56 10.14
CA LYS A 49 19.76 9.48 10.11
C LYS A 49 18.89 9.50 8.85
N GLN A 50 19.05 10.53 8.01
CA GLN A 50 18.35 10.63 6.74
C GLN A 50 18.88 9.56 5.77
N PRO A 51 18.01 8.91 4.99
CA PRO A 51 18.44 7.88 4.05
C PRO A 51 19.27 8.49 2.92
N THR A 52 20.27 7.75 2.46
CA THR A 52 20.99 8.09 1.24
C THR A 52 20.13 7.81 0.00
N ARG A 53 20.45 8.48 -1.13
CA ARG A 53 19.78 8.20 -2.41
C ARG A 53 19.86 6.72 -2.82
N SER A 54 20.98 6.07 -2.54
CA SER A 54 21.16 4.63 -2.82
C SER A 54 20.17 3.79 -2.01
N GLU A 55 20.00 4.06 -0.72
CA GLU A 55 19.05 3.32 0.12
C GLU A 55 17.60 3.54 -0.29
N VAL A 56 17.25 4.75 -0.75
CA VAL A 56 15.92 5.05 -1.29
C VAL A 56 15.68 4.28 -2.60
N LEU A 57 16.66 4.22 -3.50
CA LEU A 57 16.57 3.43 -4.74
C LEU A 57 16.46 1.92 -4.46
N GLU A 58 17.21 1.41 -3.49
CA GLU A 58 17.07 0.03 -3.02
C GLU A 58 15.69 -0.22 -2.40
N CYS A 59 15.16 0.73 -1.63
CA CYS A 59 13.79 0.66 -1.13
C CYS A 59 12.77 0.59 -2.28
N LEU A 60 12.92 1.43 -3.30
CA LEU A 60 12.05 1.43 -4.47
C LEU A 60 12.08 0.07 -5.19
N LYS A 61 13.25 -0.55 -5.37
CA LYS A 61 13.35 -1.90 -5.96
C LYS A 61 12.58 -2.94 -5.16
N VAL A 62 12.69 -2.91 -3.83
CA VAL A 62 11.95 -3.82 -2.94
C VAL A 62 10.45 -3.58 -3.04
N VAL A 63 10.01 -2.32 -3.03
CA VAL A 63 8.61 -1.93 -3.21
C VAL A 63 8.07 -2.45 -4.54
N LEU A 64 8.78 -2.23 -5.65
CA LEU A 64 8.37 -2.70 -6.97
C LEU A 64 8.20 -4.22 -7.01
N ARG A 65 9.13 -4.97 -6.41
CA ARG A 65 9.00 -6.43 -6.29
C ARG A 65 7.76 -6.84 -5.47
N ASN A 66 7.50 -6.15 -4.35
CA ASN A 66 6.33 -6.41 -3.52
C ASN A 66 5.02 -6.07 -4.25
N GLN A 67 5.01 -5.02 -5.08
CA GLN A 67 3.85 -4.68 -5.91
C GLN A 67 3.63 -5.69 -7.03
N LEU A 68 4.69 -6.17 -7.67
CA LEU A 68 4.58 -7.25 -8.66
C LEU A 68 4.01 -8.53 -8.02
N LEU A 69 4.50 -8.91 -6.84
CA LEU A 69 3.94 -10.04 -6.10
C LEU A 69 2.46 -9.83 -5.77
N SER A 70 2.08 -8.65 -5.27
CA SER A 70 0.70 -8.31 -4.95
C SER A 70 -0.21 -8.36 -6.19
N PHE A 71 0.30 -7.89 -7.34
CA PHE A 71 -0.40 -7.96 -8.62
C PHE A 71 -0.62 -9.41 -9.06
N PHE A 72 0.38 -10.29 -8.96
CA PHE A 72 0.21 -11.71 -9.29
C PHE A 72 -0.74 -12.44 -8.33
N LEU A 73 -0.72 -12.09 -7.05
CA LEU A 73 -1.70 -12.62 -6.08
C LEU A 73 -3.12 -12.19 -6.44
N GLN A 74 -3.30 -10.94 -6.88
CA GLN A 74 -4.59 -10.46 -7.37
C GLN A 74 -5.03 -11.21 -8.63
N LEU A 75 -4.15 -11.39 -9.62
CA LEU A 75 -4.46 -12.17 -10.82
C LEU A 75 -4.86 -13.61 -10.45
N GLY A 76 -4.17 -14.23 -9.50
CA GLY A 76 -4.55 -15.54 -8.97
C GLY A 76 -5.94 -15.53 -8.33
N SER A 77 -6.26 -14.51 -7.53
CA SER A 77 -7.60 -14.36 -6.93
C SER A 77 -8.69 -14.22 -7.99
N VAL A 78 -8.48 -13.40 -9.02
CA VAL A 78 -9.43 -13.23 -10.12
C VAL A 78 -9.58 -14.55 -10.91
N TYR A 79 -8.48 -15.24 -11.18
CA TYR A 79 -8.51 -16.54 -11.86
C TYR A 79 -9.31 -17.58 -11.09
N LEU A 80 -9.09 -17.69 -9.77
CA LEU A 80 -9.78 -18.66 -8.91
C LEU A 80 -11.27 -18.35 -8.71
N THR A 81 -11.65 -17.08 -8.78
CA THR A 81 -13.05 -16.65 -8.63
C THR A 81 -13.80 -16.53 -9.96
N SER A 82 -13.06 -16.54 -11.08
CA SER A 82 -13.62 -16.50 -12.43
C SER A 82 -14.55 -17.68 -12.68
N GLY A 83 -15.79 -17.38 -13.11
CA GLY A 83 -16.82 -18.39 -13.37
C GLY A 83 -17.59 -18.84 -12.13
N THR A 84 -17.24 -18.38 -10.93
CA THR A 84 -18.03 -18.64 -9.72
C THR A 84 -19.19 -17.64 -9.60
N ARG A 85 -20.28 -18.05 -8.93
CA ARG A 85 -21.38 -17.13 -8.57
C ARG A 85 -21.03 -16.20 -7.40
N ARG A 86 -19.92 -16.45 -6.70
CA ARG A 86 -19.49 -15.71 -5.51
C ARG A 86 -18.25 -14.90 -5.86
N HIS A 87 -18.45 -13.62 -6.15
CA HIS A 87 -17.37 -12.69 -6.41
C HIS A 87 -17.15 -11.80 -5.16
N PRO A 88 -15.91 -11.50 -4.75
CA PRO A 88 -15.64 -10.68 -3.56
C PRO A 88 -16.16 -9.24 -3.69
N PHE A 89 -16.19 -8.73 -4.91
CA PHE A 89 -16.67 -7.37 -5.22
C PHE A 89 -18.03 -7.37 -5.94
N ARG A 90 -18.84 -6.34 -5.64
CA ARG A 90 -20.12 -6.06 -6.32
C ARG A 90 -19.88 -5.10 -7.49
N PHE A 91 -20.34 -5.46 -8.69
CA PHE A 91 -20.27 -4.64 -9.90
C PHE A 91 -21.67 -4.37 -10.44
N ASP A 92 -22.25 -3.25 -10.03
CA ASP A 92 -23.56 -2.78 -10.48
C ASP A 92 -23.42 -1.50 -11.29
N ALA A 93 -24.36 -1.24 -12.20
CA ALA A 93 -24.40 0.00 -12.96
C ALA A 93 -24.77 1.21 -12.10
N LYS A 94 -25.49 1.00 -11.00
CA LYS A 94 -25.90 2.04 -10.07
C LYS A 94 -24.92 2.10 -8.90
N LEU A 95 -24.44 3.31 -8.59
CA LEU A 95 -23.60 3.53 -7.43
C LEU A 95 -24.34 3.22 -6.10
N PRO A 96 -23.62 2.74 -5.07
CA PRO A 96 -24.20 2.55 -3.75
C PRO A 96 -24.73 3.88 -3.19
N GLY A 97 -25.77 3.80 -2.36
CA GLY A 97 -26.25 4.97 -1.63
C GLY A 97 -25.23 5.45 -0.58
N LEU A 98 -25.29 6.73 -0.19
CA LEU A 98 -24.34 7.30 0.78
C LEU A 98 -24.32 6.55 2.13
N GLY A 99 -25.47 6.05 2.60
CA GLY A 99 -25.55 5.25 3.83
C GLY A 99 -24.80 3.91 3.72
N GLU A 100 -24.85 3.28 2.54
CA GLU A 100 -24.09 2.05 2.29
C GLU A 100 -22.58 2.33 2.25
N VAL A 101 -22.17 3.42 1.59
CA VAL A 101 -20.75 3.85 1.56
C VAL A 101 -20.24 4.12 2.97
N ALA A 102 -20.99 4.87 3.78
CA ALA A 102 -20.61 5.18 5.15
C ALA A 102 -20.49 3.91 6.01
N PHE A 103 -21.45 2.99 5.89
CA PHE A 103 -21.41 1.71 6.60
C PHE A 103 -20.18 0.88 6.20
N GLN A 104 -19.95 0.70 4.88
CA GLN A 104 -18.80 -0.05 4.40
C GLN A 104 -17.48 0.61 4.82
N PHE A 105 -17.40 1.94 4.83
CA PHE A 105 -16.22 2.67 5.28
C PHE A 105 -15.89 2.38 6.76
N VAL A 106 -16.89 2.42 7.65
CA VAL A 106 -16.70 2.07 9.07
C VAL A 106 -16.26 0.62 9.21
N VAL A 107 -16.89 -0.31 8.49
CA VAL A 107 -16.49 -1.74 8.50
C VAL A 107 -15.04 -1.90 8.02
N CYS A 108 -14.64 -1.23 6.94
CA CYS A 108 -13.28 -1.26 6.43
C CYS A 108 -12.26 -0.70 7.45
N ILE A 109 -12.59 0.37 8.18
CA ILE A 109 -11.73 0.89 9.25
C ILE A 109 -11.57 -0.17 10.34
N LEU A 110 -12.66 -0.75 10.84
CA LEU A 110 -12.58 -1.76 11.90
C LEU A 110 -11.77 -2.99 11.46
N LEU A 111 -12.00 -3.49 10.25
CA LEU A 111 -11.22 -4.59 9.69
C LEU A 111 -9.75 -4.23 9.54
N ARG A 112 -9.44 -3.00 9.11
CA ARG A 112 -8.07 -2.50 9.01
C ARG A 112 -7.40 -2.47 10.38
N GLU A 113 -8.03 -1.92 11.40
CA GLU A 113 -7.45 -1.82 12.74
C GLU A 113 -7.15 -3.21 13.33
N VAL A 114 -8.11 -4.14 13.22
CA VAL A 114 -7.94 -5.51 13.69
C VAL A 114 -6.84 -6.22 12.92
N SER A 115 -6.90 -6.22 11.58
CA SER A 115 -5.92 -6.92 10.74
C SER A 115 -4.52 -6.35 10.91
N PHE A 116 -4.38 -5.03 10.98
CA PHE A 116 -3.09 -4.37 11.19
C PHE A 116 -2.48 -4.75 12.54
N TYR A 117 -3.25 -4.66 13.64
CA TYR A 117 -2.75 -5.01 14.97
C TYR A 117 -2.24 -6.46 15.02
N TYR A 118 -3.01 -7.43 14.53
CA TYR A 118 -2.61 -8.83 14.59
C TYR A 118 -1.49 -9.18 13.60
N ALA A 119 -1.49 -8.59 12.40
CA ALA A 119 -0.39 -8.76 11.45
C ALA A 119 0.91 -8.17 12.02
N HIS A 120 0.85 -6.97 12.60
CA HIS A 120 2.01 -6.33 13.21
C HIS A 120 2.54 -7.16 14.39
N ARG A 121 1.65 -7.63 15.28
CA ARG A 121 2.02 -8.51 16.39
C ARG A 121 2.64 -9.82 15.91
N LEU A 122 2.10 -10.43 14.86
CA LEU A 122 2.66 -11.62 14.23
C LEU A 122 4.08 -11.37 13.70
N LEU A 123 4.30 -10.23 13.03
CA LEU A 123 5.59 -9.83 12.50
C LEU A 123 6.64 -9.58 13.59
N HIS A 124 6.23 -9.34 14.84
CA HIS A 124 7.12 -9.24 16.00
C HIS A 124 7.55 -10.57 16.63
N ILE A 125 7.02 -11.71 16.17
CA ILE A 125 7.46 -13.03 16.67
C ILE A 125 8.94 -13.26 16.28
N PRO A 126 9.78 -13.88 17.13
CA PRO A 126 11.22 -14.01 16.90
C PRO A 126 11.63 -14.62 15.54
N ALA A 127 10.81 -15.50 14.97
CA ALA A 127 11.07 -16.11 13.67
C ALA A 127 10.89 -15.15 12.47
N LEU A 128 10.02 -14.15 12.60
CA LEU A 128 9.64 -13.21 11.54
C LEU A 128 10.29 -11.82 11.72
N TYR A 129 10.45 -11.38 12.96
CA TYR A 129 10.99 -10.06 13.30
C TYR A 129 12.31 -9.72 12.59
N PRO A 130 13.38 -10.52 12.68
CA PRO A 130 14.65 -10.16 12.06
C PRO A 130 14.61 -10.19 10.52
N LYS A 131 13.65 -10.92 9.93
CA LYS A 131 13.56 -11.14 8.47
C LYS A 131 12.66 -10.11 7.78
N ILE A 132 11.60 -9.67 8.44
CA ILE A 132 10.55 -8.84 7.82
C ILE A 132 10.40 -7.53 8.59
N HIS A 133 10.01 -7.58 9.86
CA HIS A 133 9.62 -6.38 10.59
C HIS A 133 10.78 -5.42 10.86
N LYS A 134 11.92 -5.95 11.31
CA LYS A 134 13.16 -5.17 11.49
C LYS A 134 13.63 -4.57 10.17
N PHE A 135 13.47 -5.29 9.06
CA PHE A 135 13.84 -4.80 7.73
C PHE A 135 12.89 -3.69 7.26
N HIS A 136 11.58 -3.82 7.48
CA HIS A 136 10.59 -2.79 7.18
C HIS A 136 10.91 -1.50 7.95
N HIS A 137 11.22 -1.59 9.25
CA HIS A 137 11.65 -0.46 10.08
C HIS A 137 13.15 -0.17 10.03
N ARG A 138 13.86 -0.56 8.96
CA ARG A 138 15.30 -0.26 8.84
C ARG A 138 15.59 1.24 8.76
N PHE A 139 14.63 2.01 8.23
CA PHE A 139 14.71 3.46 8.19
C PHE A 139 14.23 4.05 9.52
N THR A 140 15.09 4.84 10.15
CA THR A 140 14.75 5.57 11.39
C THR A 140 14.17 6.94 11.09
N ALA A 141 14.61 7.59 10.01
CA ALA A 141 13.90 8.73 9.41
C ALA A 141 12.72 8.21 8.56
N PRO A 142 11.55 8.89 8.59
CA PRO A 142 10.42 8.52 7.76
C PRO A 142 10.76 8.57 6.27
N VAL A 143 10.43 7.51 5.55
CA VAL A 143 10.56 7.42 4.09
C VAL A 143 9.21 6.98 3.55
N ALA A 144 8.56 7.81 2.73
CA ALA A 144 7.20 7.52 2.25
C ALA A 144 7.10 6.18 1.50
N LEU A 145 8.14 5.78 0.77
CA LEU A 145 8.21 4.48 0.09
C LEU A 145 8.28 3.27 1.05
N ALA A 146 8.68 3.48 2.30
CA ALA A 146 8.80 2.45 3.33
C ALA A 146 7.69 2.53 4.40
N ALA A 147 6.66 3.36 4.17
CA ALA A 147 5.53 3.52 5.06
C ALA A 147 4.64 2.26 5.14
#